data_AF-A0A951UCE3-F1
#
_entry.id   AF-A0A951UCE3-F1
#
_cell.length_a   1.000
_cell.length_b   1.000
_cell.length_c   1.000
_cell.angle_alpha   90.00
_cell.angle_beta   90.00
_cell.angle_gamma   90.00
#
_symmetry.space_group_name_H-M   'P 1'
#
loop_
_entity.id
_entity.type
_entity.pdbx_description
1 polymer ?
#
loop_
_entity_poly.entity_id
_entity_poly.type
_entity_poly.pdbx_seq_one_letter_code
_entity_poly.pdbx_strand_id
1 'polypeptide(L)'
;MLIHEAFNETLKRYKISGRALAQEAQASESLVSQFRHGKKGVTDDMLDSLLQAMQTIAPGSRKYFCSLLAGEPIKLGVSKGEFKDISEDEIPELLIAIARRWRAGDNEVVQVS
;
A
#
# COMPACT_ATOMS: atom_id res chain seq x y z
N MET A 1 -6.80 -17.27 -3.42
CA MET A 1 -7.27 -16.25 -2.47
C MET A 1 -8.57 -15.68 -2.99
N LEU A 2 -9.59 -15.55 -2.16
CA LEU A 2 -10.86 -14.93 -2.51
C LEU A 2 -10.73 -13.39 -2.46
N ILE A 3 -11.61 -12.68 -3.18
CA ILE A 3 -11.51 -11.22 -3.31
C ILE A 3 -11.61 -10.47 -1.98
N HIS A 4 -12.49 -10.92 -1.09
CA HIS A 4 -12.65 -10.32 0.22
C HIS A 4 -11.45 -10.59 1.15
N GLU A 5 -10.77 -11.73 0.97
CA GLU A 5 -9.55 -12.06 1.70
C GLU A 5 -8.41 -11.15 1.25
N ALA A 6 -8.20 -11.00 -0.07
CA ALA A 6 -7.21 -10.09 -0.63
C ALA A 6 -7.45 -8.64 -0.19
N PHE A 7 -8.72 -8.22 -0.16
CA PHE A 7 -9.14 -6.92 0.33
C PHE A 7 -8.77 -6.73 1.81
N ASN A 8 -9.13 -7.68 2.66
CA ASN A 8 -8.83 -7.64 4.09
C ASN A 8 -7.32 -7.62 4.38
N GLU A 9 -6.55 -8.46 3.68
CA GLU A 9 -5.09 -8.51 3.84
C GLU A 9 -4.42 -7.22 3.36
N THR A 10 -4.94 -6.59 2.30
CA THR A 10 -4.47 -5.27 1.86
C THR A 10 -4.70 -4.21 2.94
N LEU A 11 -5.88 -4.15 3.53
CA LEU A 11 -6.18 -3.20 4.61
C LEU A 11 -5.27 -3.39 5.82
N LYS A 12 -5.03 -4.65 6.24
CA LYS A 12 -4.12 -4.96 7.35
C LYS A 12 -2.69 -4.51 7.04
N ARG A 13 -2.16 -4.85 5.86
CA ARG A 13 -0.78 -4.52 5.47
C ARG A 13 -0.53 -3.02 5.50
N TYR A 14 -1.46 -2.23 4.94
CA TYR A 14 -1.33 -0.78 4.84
C TYR A 14 -1.91 -0.03 6.04
N LYS A 15 -2.37 -0.75 7.08
CA LYS A 15 -2.99 -0.19 8.29
C LYS A 15 -4.16 0.77 7.99
N ILE A 16 -4.91 0.48 6.92
CA ILE A 16 -6.09 1.27 6.53
C ILE A 16 -7.27 0.83 7.41
N SER A 17 -7.81 1.77 8.19
CA SER A 17 -9.00 1.49 9.00
C SER A 17 -10.27 1.43 8.13
N GLY A 18 -11.23 0.57 8.51
CA GLY A 18 -12.50 0.46 7.78
C GLY A 18 -13.29 1.77 7.76
N ARG A 19 -13.20 2.57 8.83
CA ARG A 19 -13.83 3.89 8.93
C ARG A 19 -13.22 4.91 7.96
N ALA A 20 -11.89 5.01 7.93
CA ALA A 20 -11.20 5.91 7.00
C ALA A 20 -11.50 5.53 5.54
N LEU A 21 -11.50 4.23 5.24
CA LEU A 21 -11.85 3.74 3.91
C LEU A 21 -13.29 4.07 3.52
N ALA A 22 -14.24 3.84 4.43
CA ALA A 22 -15.65 4.12 4.18
C ALA A 22 -15.89 5.60 3.89
N GLN A 23 -15.25 6.48 4.66
CA GLN A 23 -15.33 7.92 4.47
C GLN A 23 -14.76 8.35 3.10
N GLU A 24 -13.57 7.86 2.74
CA GLU A 24 -12.91 8.21 1.49
C GLU A 24 -13.67 7.66 0.27
N ALA A 25 -14.18 6.43 0.35
CA ALA A 25 -14.95 5.81 -0.72
C ALA A 25 -16.42 6.26 -0.79
N GLN A 26 -16.85 7.16 0.11
CA GLN A 26 -18.26 7.55 0.27
C GLN A 26 -19.21 6.35 0.44
N ALA A 27 -18.73 5.32 1.13
CA ALA A 27 -19.45 4.08 1.41
C ALA A 27 -19.89 4.02 2.89
N SER A 28 -20.83 3.14 3.21
CA SER A 28 -21.16 2.89 4.62
C SER A 28 -20.11 1.99 5.28
N GLU A 29 -19.75 2.28 6.53
CA GLU A 29 -18.83 1.43 7.31
C GLU A 29 -19.33 -0.03 7.41
N SER A 30 -20.66 -0.20 7.48
CA SER A 30 -21.31 -1.52 7.51
C SER A 30 -21.06 -2.30 6.21
N LEU A 31 -21.16 -1.65 5.05
CA LEU A 31 -20.88 -2.29 3.75
C LEU A 31 -19.42 -2.74 3.68
N VAL A 32 -18.48 -1.86 4.06
CA VAL A 32 -17.04 -2.17 4.08
C VAL A 32 -16.77 -3.35 5.00
N SER A 33 -17.36 -3.35 6.21
CA SER A 33 -17.23 -4.45 7.16
C SER A 33 -17.81 -5.76 6.60
N GLN A 34 -19.01 -5.74 6.03
CA GLN A 34 -19.63 -6.94 5.48
C GLN A 34 -18.81 -7.52 4.31
N PHE A 35 -18.32 -6.66 3.41
CA PHE A 35 -17.48 -7.09 2.30
C PHE A 35 -16.16 -7.68 2.79
N ARG A 36 -15.48 -7.02 3.73
CA ARG A 36 -14.21 -7.48 4.32
C ARG A 36 -14.30 -8.89 4.91
N HIS A 37 -15.44 -9.27 5.47
CA HIS A 37 -15.65 -10.61 6.06
C HIS A 37 -16.39 -11.57 5.11
N GLY A 38 -16.53 -11.23 3.82
CA GLY A 38 -17.19 -12.08 2.82
C GLY A 38 -18.69 -12.27 3.03
N LYS A 39 -19.33 -11.47 3.91
CA LYS A 39 -20.76 -11.59 4.25
C LYS A 39 -21.67 -10.99 3.17
N LYS A 40 -21.16 -10.04 2.39
CA LYS A 40 -21.89 -9.38 1.32
C LYS A 40 -20.93 -9.00 0.19
N GLY A 41 -21.30 -9.29 -1.05
CA GLY A 41 -20.58 -8.78 -2.22
C GLY A 41 -20.83 -7.29 -2.45
N VAL A 42 -20.04 -6.70 -3.34
CA VAL A 42 -20.23 -5.32 -3.82
C VAL A 42 -20.32 -5.34 -5.34
N THR A 43 -20.89 -4.29 -5.92
CA THR A 43 -20.85 -4.09 -7.39
C THR A 43 -19.44 -3.75 -7.85
N ASP A 44 -19.17 -3.90 -9.14
CA ASP A 44 -17.86 -3.58 -9.74
C ASP A 44 -17.49 -2.12 -9.50
N ASP A 45 -18.44 -1.18 -9.69
CA ASP A 45 -18.21 0.26 -9.44
C ASP A 45 -17.87 0.56 -7.98
N MET A 46 -18.55 -0.12 -7.05
CA MET A 46 -18.29 0.04 -5.62
C MET A 46 -16.95 -0.57 -5.24
N LEU A 47 -16.57 -1.70 -5.84
CA LEU A 47 -15.25 -2.27 -5.66
C LEU A 47 -14.16 -1.31 -6.16
N ASP A 48 -14.31 -0.76 -7.37
CA ASP A 48 -13.33 0.19 -7.92
C ASP A 48 -13.22 1.45 -7.05
N SER A 49 -14.35 1.97 -6.55
CA SER A 49 -14.38 3.10 -5.59
C SER A 49 -13.59 2.79 -4.31
N LEU A 50 -13.78 1.59 -3.74
CA LEU A 50 -13.04 1.15 -2.56
C LEU A 50 -11.54 1.00 -2.85
N LEU A 51 -11.16 0.47 -4.03
CA LEU A 51 -9.76 0.31 -4.42
C LEU A 51 -9.08 1.66 -4.68
N GLN A 52 -9.80 2.63 -5.27
CA GLN A 52 -9.32 3.99 -5.45
C GLN A 52 -9.14 4.70 -4.10
N ALA A 53 -10.08 4.53 -3.17
CA ALA A 53 -9.95 5.05 -1.82
C ALA A 53 -8.73 4.45 -1.09
N MET A 54 -8.49 3.14 -1.21
CA MET A 54 -7.26 2.54 -0.67
C MET A 54 -6.00 3.15 -1.25
N GLN A 55 -5.95 3.34 -2.57
CA GLN A 55 -4.80 3.90 -3.26
C GLN A 55 -4.53 5.35 -2.84
N THR A 56 -5.59 6.10 -2.54
CA THR A 56 -5.52 7.49 -2.07
C THR A 56 -4.99 7.55 -0.63
N ILE A 57 -5.52 6.72 0.27
CA ILE A 57 -5.08 6.66 1.66
C ILE A 57 -3.65 6.14 1.79
N ALA A 58 -3.31 5.09 1.03
CA ALA A 58 -2.01 4.46 1.07
C ALA A 58 -1.55 4.06 -0.36
N PRO A 59 -0.71 4.87 -1.01
CA PRO A 59 -0.23 4.60 -2.35
C PRO A 59 0.45 3.23 -2.47
N GLY A 60 0.07 2.47 -3.50
CA GLY A 60 0.60 1.12 -3.78
C GLY A 60 -0.30 -0.02 -3.26
N SER A 61 -1.32 0.30 -2.45
CA SER A 61 -2.30 -0.66 -1.94
C SER A 61 -3.09 -1.35 -3.05
N ARG A 62 -3.50 -0.63 -4.12
CA ARG A 62 -4.22 -1.23 -5.25
C ARG A 62 -3.37 -2.25 -6.00
N LYS A 63 -2.09 -1.94 -6.26
CA LYS A 63 -1.13 -2.86 -6.88
C LYS A 63 -0.95 -4.13 -6.02
N TYR A 64 -0.81 -3.94 -4.71
CA TYR A 64 -0.71 -5.06 -3.77
C TYR A 64 -1.97 -5.94 -3.79
N PHE A 65 -3.15 -5.35 -3.75
CA PHE A 65 -4.42 -6.08 -3.87
C PHE A 65 -4.48 -6.92 -5.15
N CYS A 66 -4.15 -6.32 -6.31
CA CYS A 66 -4.12 -7.04 -7.59
C CYS A 66 -3.12 -8.20 -7.59
N SER A 67 -1.92 -8.00 -7.02
CA SER A 67 -0.91 -9.08 -6.94
C SER A 67 -1.36 -10.27 -6.09
N LEU A 68 -2.09 -10.02 -5.00
CA LEU A 68 -2.68 -11.07 -4.18
C LEU A 68 -3.70 -11.90 -4.96
N LEU A 69 -4.53 -11.25 -5.79
CA LEU A 69 -5.51 -11.93 -6.64
C LEU A 69 -4.86 -12.73 -7.77
N ALA A 70 -3.80 -12.18 -8.38
CA ALA A 70 -3.06 -12.85 -9.44
C ALA A 70 -2.26 -14.07 -8.93
N GLY A 71 -2.17 -14.26 -7.61
CA GLY A 71 -1.32 -15.30 -7.02
C GLY A 71 0.17 -15.04 -7.27
N GLU A 72 0.53 -13.81 -7.66
CA GLU A 72 1.90 -13.45 -7.92
C GLU A 72 2.63 -13.22 -6.58
N PRO A 73 3.77 -13.89 -6.35
CA PRO A 73 4.61 -13.53 -5.23
C PRO A 73 5.03 -12.08 -5.42
N ILE A 74 4.69 -11.24 -4.45
CA ILE A 74 5.07 -9.83 -4.46
C ILE A 74 6.58 -9.79 -4.42
N LYS A 75 7.19 -9.60 -5.58
CA LYS A 75 8.58 -9.20 -5.66
C LYS A 75 8.64 -7.79 -5.10
N LEU A 76 8.89 -7.67 -3.80
CA LEU A 76 9.65 -6.54 -3.27
C LEU A 76 11.04 -6.67 -3.89
N GLY A 77 11.14 -6.19 -5.12
CA GLY A 77 12.31 -6.33 -5.94
C GLY A 77 12.33 -5.12 -6.84
N VAL A 78 13.34 -4.29 -6.63
CA VAL A 78 13.86 -3.38 -7.64
C VAL A 78 13.79 -4.10 -8.98
N SER A 79 13.16 -3.48 -9.96
CA SER A 79 13.04 -4.07 -11.29
C SER A 79 14.47 -4.33 -11.79
N LYS A 80 14.80 -5.56 -12.24
CA LYS A 80 16.15 -5.90 -12.73
C LYS A 80 16.47 -5.03 -13.95
N GLY A 81 17.04 -3.85 -13.72
CA GLY A 81 17.09 -2.78 -14.72
C GLY A 81 17.16 -1.35 -14.17
N GLU A 82 16.61 -1.08 -12.97
CA GLU A 82 16.51 0.30 -12.44
C GLU A 82 17.84 0.92 -12.02
N PHE A 83 18.90 0.11 -11.86
CA PHE A 83 20.25 0.56 -11.53
C PHE A 83 21.28 0.26 -12.61
N LYS A 84 20.85 0.00 -13.86
CA LYS A 84 21.77 -0.35 -14.96
C LYS A 84 22.78 0.76 -15.29
N ASP A 85 22.48 1.99 -14.91
CA ASP A 85 23.29 3.17 -15.23
C ASP A 85 24.12 3.66 -14.04
N ILE A 86 24.13 2.94 -12.91
CA ILE A 86 24.99 3.25 -11.77
C ILE A 86 26.28 2.45 -11.91
N SER A 87 27.42 3.15 -11.99
CA SER A 87 28.72 2.49 -11.98
C SER A 87 29.01 1.89 -10.60
N GLU A 88 29.79 0.80 -10.55
CA GLU A 88 30.13 0.15 -9.27
C GLU A 88 30.81 1.12 -8.28
N ASP A 89 31.54 2.11 -8.80
CA ASP A 89 32.24 3.14 -8.02
C ASP A 89 31.30 4.17 -7.36
N GLU A 90 30.08 4.34 -7.89
CA GLU A 90 29.07 5.27 -7.35
C GLU A 90 28.19 4.62 -6.26
N ILE A 91 28.20 3.29 -6.16
CA ILE A 91 27.42 2.54 -5.18
C ILE A 91 27.81 2.90 -3.73
N PRO A 92 29.09 2.99 -3.34
CA PRO A 92 29.48 3.38 -1.99
C PRO A 92 28.95 4.76 -1.59
N GLU A 93 29.01 5.74 -2.49
CA GLU A 93 28.52 7.10 -2.22
C GLU A 93 27.00 7.13 -2.06
N LEU A 94 26.27 6.38 -2.88
CA LEU A 94 24.83 6.24 -2.78
C LEU A 94 24.42 5.59 -1.45
N LEU A 95 25.10 4.52 -1.03
CA LEU A 95 24.85 3.86 0.26
C LEU A 95 25.11 4.80 1.44
N ILE A 96 26.17 5.60 1.37
CA ILE A 96 26.46 6.63 2.38
C ILE A 96 25.37 7.71 2.41
N ALA A 97 24.91 8.17 1.25
CA ALA A 97 23.83 9.16 1.15
C ALA A 97 22.51 8.64 1.75
N ILE A 98 22.15 7.39 1.48
CA ILE A 98 20.97 6.73 2.08
C ILE A 98 21.13 6.62 3.60
N ALA A 99 22.28 6.17 4.08
CA ALA A 99 22.55 6.04 5.51
C ALA A 99 22.46 7.40 6.25
N ARG A 100 23.01 8.47 5.65
CA ARG A 100 22.92 9.84 6.17
C ARG A 100 21.48 10.33 6.20
N ARG A 101 20.71 10.09 5.14
CA ARG A 101 19.30 10.48 5.04
C ARG A 101 18.43 9.78 6.09
N TRP A 102 18.65 8.48 6.32
CA TRP A 102 17.96 7.77 7.40
C TRP A 102 18.33 8.28 8.79
N ARG A 103 19.61 8.58 9.02
CA ARG A 103 20.07 9.17 10.29
C ARG A 103 19.55 10.58 10.53
N ALA A 104 19.29 11.35 9.46
CA ALA A 104 18.71 12.69 9.55
C ALA A 104 17.19 12.67 9.80
N GLY A 105 16.49 11.66 9.27
CA GLY A 105 15.04 11.47 9.48
C GLY A 105 14.64 11.15 10.92
N ASP A 106 15.58 10.67 11.75
CA ASP A 106 15.36 10.48 13.19
C ASP A 106 15.38 11.81 13.99
N ASN A 107 15.79 12.92 13.38
CA ASN A 107 15.98 14.22 14.06
C ASN A 107 14.90 15.28 13.76
N GLU A 108 13.90 15.00 12.91
CA GLU A 108 12.79 15.92 12.62
C GLU A 108 11.48 15.61 13.39
N VAL A 109 11.56 14.79 14.46
CA VAL A 109 10.39 14.50 15.32
C VAL A 109 10.56 15.03 16.74
N VAL A 110 11.29 16.13 16.97
CA VAL A 110 11.10 16.97 18.15
C VAL A 110 11.53 18.39 17.78
N GLN A 111 10.58 19.29 17.51
CA GLN A 111 10.45 20.60 18.17
C GLN A 111 9.07 21.16 17.81
N VAL A 112 8.12 20.98 18.74
CA VAL A 112 6.89 21.76 18.79
C VAL A 112 7.22 23.03 19.57
N SER A 113 7.00 24.19 18.96
CA SER A 113 6.87 25.49 19.63
C SER A 113 5.73 26.23 18.97
#